data_AF-A0A848Z579-F1
#
_entry.id   AF-A0A848Z579-F1
#
_cell.length_a   1.000
_cell.length_b   1.000
_cell.length_c   1.000
_cell.angle_alpha   90.00
_cell.angle_beta   90.00
_cell.angle_gamma   90.00
#
_symmetry.space_group_name_H-M   'P 1'
#
loop_
_entity.id
_entity.type
_entity.pdbx_description
1 polymer ?
#
loop_
_entity_poly.entity_id
_entity_poly.type
_entity_poly.pdbx_seq_one_letter_code
_entity_poly.pdbx_strand_id
1 'polypeptide(L)'
;MAKTGWFLLTAPVIALAGTASAGDAEPGLETVIDWCGGCHVVGVGEAPPARPPAFSTILDLKTPDSIEHYLSWERHEGMPSLALEEDDIADIVAYFEHLQRTGK
;
A
#
# COMPACT_ATOMS: atom_id res chain seq x y z
N MET A 1 63.05 11.18 -17.18
CA MET A 1 61.92 11.99 -16.66
C MET A 1 60.65 11.49 -17.32
N ALA A 2 59.80 10.75 -16.60
CA ALA A 2 58.47 10.38 -17.08
C ALA A 2 57.52 10.39 -15.87
N LYS A 3 56.59 11.35 -15.85
CA LYS A 3 55.50 11.42 -14.87
C LYS A 3 54.31 10.67 -15.46
N THR A 4 54.09 9.44 -15.01
CA THR A 4 52.86 8.68 -15.32
C THR A 4 51.70 9.33 -14.56
N GLY A 5 50.81 10.00 -15.29
CA GLY A 5 49.57 10.56 -14.76
C GLY A 5 48.50 9.48 -14.69
N TRP A 6 47.94 9.28 -13.50
CA TRP A 6 46.82 8.38 -13.27
C TRP A 6 45.53 9.15 -13.56
N PHE A 7 44.85 8.84 -14.66
CA PHE A 7 43.50 9.32 -14.93
C PHE A 7 42.50 8.42 -14.19
N LEU A 8 41.87 8.94 -13.13
CA LEU A 8 40.71 8.31 -12.49
C LEU A 8 39.47 8.63 -13.33
N LEU A 9 38.97 7.63 -14.06
CA LEU A 9 37.66 7.67 -14.70
C LEU A 9 36.58 7.42 -13.64
N THR A 10 35.93 8.46 -13.15
CA THR A 10 34.70 8.35 -12.34
C THR A 10 33.51 8.13 -13.27
N ALA A 11 32.97 6.92 -13.31
CA ALA A 11 31.73 6.63 -14.01
C ALA A 11 30.53 7.16 -13.18
N PRO A 12 29.55 7.86 -13.79
CA PRO A 12 28.36 8.29 -13.08
C PRO A 12 27.44 7.08 -12.84
N VAL A 13 27.14 6.81 -11.57
CA VAL A 13 26.10 5.86 -11.17
C VAL A 13 24.75 6.56 -11.37
N ILE A 14 24.00 6.17 -12.40
CA ILE A 14 22.61 6.61 -12.58
C ILE A 14 21.76 5.77 -11.62
N ALA A 15 21.28 6.38 -10.54
CA ALA A 15 20.32 5.76 -9.65
C ALA A 15 18.96 5.69 -10.37
N LEU A 16 18.49 4.47 -10.64
CA LEU A 16 17.14 4.22 -11.10
C LEU A 16 16.21 4.39 -9.90
N ALA A 17 15.73 5.61 -9.66
CA ALA A 17 14.61 5.81 -8.75
C ALA A 17 13.37 5.22 -9.43
N GLY A 18 12.82 4.14 -8.85
CA GLY A 18 11.53 3.62 -9.27
C GLY A 18 10.48 4.72 -9.17
N THR A 19 9.70 4.93 -10.23
CA THR A 19 8.51 5.77 -10.16
C THR A 19 7.46 5.00 -9.38
N ALA A 20 7.27 5.31 -8.10
CA ALA A 20 6.07 4.87 -7.40
C ALA A 20 4.86 5.39 -8.17
N SER A 21 4.01 4.48 -8.64
CA SER A 21 2.75 4.85 -9.28
C SER A 21 1.88 5.54 -8.23
N ALA A 22 1.28 6.68 -8.58
CA ALA A 22 0.25 7.26 -7.73
C ALA A 22 -1.02 6.43 -7.93
N GLY A 23 -1.43 5.67 -6.93
CA GLY A 23 -2.62 4.83 -7.00
C GLY A 23 -3.91 5.62 -7.18
N ASP A 24 -4.97 4.92 -7.61
CA ASP A 24 -6.31 5.43 -7.86
C ASP A 24 -7.33 4.84 -6.89
N ALA A 25 -8.12 5.72 -6.26
CA ALA A 25 -9.08 5.34 -5.22
C ALA A 25 -10.30 4.59 -5.77
N GLU A 26 -10.68 4.81 -7.03
CA GLU A 26 -11.83 4.13 -7.64
C GLU A 26 -11.57 2.63 -7.87
N PRO A 27 -10.51 2.20 -8.59
CA PRO A 27 -10.15 0.79 -8.67
C PRO A 27 -9.76 0.23 -7.29
N GLY A 28 -9.15 1.04 -6.40
CA GLY A 28 -8.86 0.63 -5.04
C GLY A 28 -10.09 0.21 -4.24
N LEU A 29 -11.20 0.93 -4.38
CA LEU A 29 -12.49 0.55 -3.78
C LEU A 29 -13.00 -0.78 -4.32
N GLU A 30 -12.94 -0.99 -5.63
CA GLU A 30 -13.36 -2.25 -6.27
C GLU A 30 -12.55 -3.43 -5.72
N THR A 31 -11.22 -3.31 -5.68
CA THR A 31 -10.33 -4.32 -5.12
C THR A 31 -10.62 -4.60 -3.64
N VAL A 32 -10.88 -3.57 -2.83
CA VAL A 32 -11.26 -3.75 -1.41
C VAL A 32 -12.61 -4.46 -1.27
N ILE A 33 -13.59 -4.17 -2.12
CA ILE A 33 -14.88 -4.87 -2.10
C ILE A 33 -14.69 -6.36 -2.39
N ASP A 34 -13.92 -6.68 -3.43
CA ASP A 34 -13.75 -8.05 -3.92
C ASP A 34 -12.91 -8.91 -2.97
N TRP A 35 -11.82 -8.36 -2.45
CA TRP A 35 -10.88 -9.13 -1.62
C TRP A 35 -11.15 -9.03 -0.13
N CYS A 36 -11.69 -7.90 0.34
CA CYS A 36 -11.78 -7.61 1.77
C CYS A 36 -13.23 -7.58 2.30
N GLY A 37 -14.20 -7.25 1.45
CA GLY A 37 -15.61 -7.04 1.83
C GLY A 37 -16.32 -8.28 2.40
N GLY A 38 -15.78 -9.48 2.15
CA GLY A 38 -16.28 -10.71 2.76
C GLY A 38 -16.07 -10.78 4.28
N CYS A 39 -15.04 -10.09 4.80
CA CYS A 39 -14.64 -10.15 6.20
C CYS A 39 -14.78 -8.79 6.90
N HIS A 40 -14.36 -7.72 6.22
CA HIS A 40 -14.35 -6.35 6.75
C HIS A 40 -15.56 -5.56 6.29
N VAL A 41 -15.92 -4.53 7.06
CA VAL A 41 -16.86 -3.50 6.59
C VAL A 41 -16.08 -2.48 5.75
N VAL A 42 -16.51 -2.32 4.50
CA VAL A 42 -15.94 -1.35 3.55
C VAL A 42 -16.57 0.02 3.75
N GLY A 43 -15.75 1.07 3.69
CA GLY A 43 -16.17 2.44 3.93
C GLY A 43 -16.29 2.76 5.42
N VAL A 44 -17.16 3.70 5.77
CA VAL A 44 -17.45 4.05 7.16
C VAL A 44 -18.47 3.13 7.79
N GLY A 45 -18.18 2.67 9.01
CA GLY A 45 -19.14 1.91 9.79
C GLY A 45 -18.53 1.19 10.98
N GLU A 46 -19.34 0.32 11.57
CA GLU A 46 -18.94 -0.53 12.68
C GLU A 46 -19.06 -2.00 12.30
N ALA A 47 -18.05 -2.77 12.65
CA ALA A 47 -18.09 -4.21 12.51
C ALA A 47 -18.73 -4.85 13.76
N PRO A 48 -19.58 -5.88 13.59
CA PRO A 48 -20.04 -6.71 14.71
C PRO A 48 -18.85 -7.34 15.46
N PRO A 49 -18.97 -7.63 16.77
CA PRO A 49 -17.87 -8.18 17.57
C PRO A 49 -17.26 -9.50 17.05
N ALA A 50 -18.03 -10.28 16.29
CA ALA A 50 -17.58 -11.54 15.70
C ALA A 50 -16.88 -11.38 14.34
N ARG A 51 -16.75 -10.15 13.82
CA ARG A 51 -16.05 -9.85 12.57
C ARG A 51 -14.80 -8.99 12.83
N PRO A 52 -13.81 -9.04 11.93
CA PRO A 52 -12.72 -8.07 11.92
C PRO A 52 -13.23 -6.62 11.88
N PRO A 53 -12.47 -5.65 12.41
CA PRO A 53 -12.88 -4.25 12.46
C PRO A 53 -13.21 -3.65 11.09
N ALA A 54 -14.06 -2.61 11.06
CA ALA A 54 -14.30 -1.82 9.86
C ALA A 54 -13.02 -1.10 9.43
N PHE A 55 -12.87 -0.82 8.12
CA PHE A 55 -11.70 -0.09 7.64
C PHE A 55 -11.60 1.31 8.24
N SER A 56 -12.72 2.01 8.45
CA SER A 56 -12.70 3.29 9.18
C SER A 56 -12.03 3.19 10.55
N THR A 57 -12.30 2.12 11.31
CA THR A 57 -11.65 1.88 12.62
C THR A 57 -10.16 1.55 12.48
N ILE A 58 -9.78 0.78 11.45
CA ILE A 58 -8.37 0.44 11.20
C ILE A 58 -7.58 1.71 10.85
N LEU A 59 -8.19 2.57 10.03
CA LEU A 59 -7.60 3.80 9.52
C LEU A 59 -7.42 4.88 10.60
N ASP A 60 -8.21 4.83 11.67
CA ASP A 60 -7.99 5.67 12.87
C ASP A 60 -6.72 5.26 13.65
N LEU A 61 -6.23 4.03 13.45
CA LEU A 61 -5.15 3.43 14.23
C LEU A 61 -3.86 3.22 13.43
N LYS A 62 -3.93 3.27 12.09
CA LYS A 62 -2.85 2.89 11.18
C LYS A 62 -2.60 3.99 10.15
N THR A 63 -1.33 4.18 9.82
CA THR A 63 -0.91 5.09 8.75
C THR A 63 -0.99 4.39 7.38
N PRO A 64 -1.12 5.15 6.27
CA PRO A 64 -1.05 4.61 4.91
C PRO A 64 0.17 3.72 4.67
N ASP A 65 1.38 4.18 5.00
CA ASP A 65 2.63 3.39 4.89
C ASP A 65 2.56 2.07 5.66
N SER A 66 1.93 2.08 6.83
CA SER A 66 1.78 0.86 7.62
C SER A 66 0.85 -0.12 6.91
N ILE A 67 -0.21 0.37 6.27
CA ILE A 67 -1.17 -0.46 5.54
C ILE A 67 -0.55 -1.00 4.26
N GLU A 68 0.16 -0.18 3.49
CA GLU A 68 0.92 -0.61 2.32
C GLU A 68 1.85 -1.76 2.70
N HIS A 69 2.67 -1.57 3.74
CA HIS A 69 3.51 -2.62 4.28
C HIS A 69 2.69 -3.86 4.64
N TYR A 70 1.60 -3.73 5.38
CA TYR A 70 0.75 -4.87 5.76
C TYR A 70 0.20 -5.64 4.55
N LEU A 71 -0.16 -4.96 3.47
CA LEU A 71 -0.67 -5.59 2.25
C LEU A 71 0.44 -6.27 1.44
N SER A 72 1.67 -5.76 1.50
CA SER A 72 2.84 -6.38 0.86
C SER A 72 3.33 -7.66 1.56
N TRP A 73 2.94 -7.91 2.81
CA TRP A 73 3.31 -9.14 3.53
C TRP A 73 2.20 -10.18 3.51
N GLU A 74 2.57 -11.43 3.33
CA GLU A 74 1.61 -12.52 3.41
C GLU A 74 1.25 -12.88 4.86
N ARG A 75 -0.07 -12.91 5.08
CA ARG A 75 -0.81 -13.61 6.15
C ARG A 75 -0.53 -13.15 7.59
N HIS A 76 -1.58 -12.67 8.23
CA HIS A 76 -1.69 -12.62 9.70
C HIS A 76 -2.74 -13.61 10.20
N GLU A 77 -2.82 -13.79 11.52
CA GLU A 77 -3.82 -14.68 12.13
C GLU A 77 -5.24 -14.25 11.72
N GLY A 78 -6.00 -15.16 11.11
CA GLY A 78 -7.38 -14.93 10.68
C GLY A 78 -7.59 -14.27 9.31
N MET A 79 -6.55 -13.73 8.64
CA MET A 79 -6.68 -13.17 7.29
C MET A 79 -6.04 -14.11 6.24
N PRO A 80 -6.75 -14.40 5.12
CA PRO A 80 -6.18 -15.22 4.06
C PRO A 80 -5.00 -14.51 3.38
N SER A 81 -4.16 -15.27 2.69
CA SER A 81 -3.21 -14.69 1.74
C SER A 81 -3.97 -14.07 0.58
N LEU A 82 -3.63 -12.83 0.23
CA LEU A 82 -4.20 -12.12 -0.91
C LEU A 82 -3.19 -12.15 -2.06
N ALA A 83 -3.67 -12.35 -3.28
CA ALA A 83 -2.82 -12.32 -4.48
C ALA A 83 -2.87 -10.92 -5.11
N LEU A 84 -2.36 -9.92 -4.39
CA LEU A 84 -2.32 -8.53 -4.82
C LEU A 84 -1.01 -8.23 -5.53
N GLU A 85 -1.07 -7.49 -6.64
CA GLU A 85 0.10 -6.90 -7.29
C GLU A 85 0.44 -5.54 -6.69
N GLU A 86 1.61 -4.98 -7.03
CA GLU A 86 2.04 -3.66 -6.49
C GLU A 86 1.04 -2.54 -6.83
N ASP A 87 0.46 -2.56 -8.03
CA ASP A 87 -0.53 -1.58 -8.45
C ASP A 87 -1.85 -1.73 -7.67
N ASP A 88 -2.29 -2.96 -7.38
CA ASP A 88 -3.47 -3.20 -6.53
C ASP A 88 -3.26 -2.60 -5.14
N ILE A 89 -2.07 -2.77 -4.56
CA ILE A 89 -1.73 -2.24 -3.24
C ILE A 89 -1.75 -0.70 -3.28
N ALA A 90 -1.15 -0.09 -4.30
CA ALA A 90 -1.15 1.36 -4.46
C ALA A 90 -2.57 1.93 -4.55
N ASP A 91 -3.46 1.29 -5.32
CA ASP A 91 -4.85 1.69 -5.49
C ASP A 91 -5.65 1.53 -4.18
N ILE A 92 -5.47 0.42 -3.45
CA ILE A 92 -6.08 0.21 -2.13
C ILE A 92 -5.65 1.31 -1.15
N VAL A 93 -4.36 1.65 -1.12
CA VAL A 93 -3.84 2.71 -0.25
C VAL A 93 -4.46 4.06 -0.64
N ALA A 94 -4.55 4.37 -1.93
CA ALA A 94 -5.20 5.59 -2.42
C ALA A 94 -6.67 5.67 -1.98
N TYR A 95 -7.40 4.56 -2.04
CA TYR A 95 -8.77 4.47 -1.51
C TYR A 95 -8.84 4.71 0.00
N PHE A 96 -7.97 4.08 0.77
CA PHE A 96 -7.95 4.25 2.22
C PHE A 96 -7.60 5.68 2.66
N GLU A 97 -6.69 6.35 1.95
CA GLU A 97 -6.47 7.78 2.17
C GLU A 97 -7.69 8.62 1.80
N HIS A 98 -8.38 8.28 0.70
CA HIS A 98 -9.63 8.94 0.33
C HIS A 98 -10.69 8.79 1.44
N LEU A 99 -10.85 7.58 1.98
CA LEU A 99 -11.77 7.27 3.06
C LEU A 99 -11.43 8.05 4.35
N GLN A 100 -10.14 8.15 4.73
CA GLN A 100 -9.71 8.97 5.86
C GLN A 100 -10.05 10.46 5.69
N ARG A 101 -9.87 11.00 4.48
CA ARG A 101 -10.11 12.43 4.21
C ARG A 101 -11.59 12.77 4.16
N THR A 102 -12.43 11.88 3.63
CA THR A 102 -13.83 12.18 3.33
C THR A 102 -14.81 11.61 4.34
N GLY A 103 -14.43 10.55 5.06
CA GLY A 103 -15.32 9.79 5.92
C GLY A 103 -16.52 9.21 5.16
N LYS A 104 -16.34 8.86 3.89
CA LYS A 104 -17.36 8.28 3.01
C LYS A 104 -16.80 7.06 2.31
#